data_AF-A0A6A4WC95-F1
#
_entry.id   AF-A0A6A4WC95-F1
#
_cell.length_a   1.000
_cell.length_b   1.000
_cell.length_c   1.000
_cell.angle_alpha   90.00
_cell.angle_beta   90.00
_cell.angle_gamma   90.00
#
_symmetry.space_group_name_H-M   'P 1'
#
loop_
_entity.id
_entity.type
_entity.pdbx_description
1 polymer ?
#
loop_
_entity_poly.entity_id
_entity_poly.type
_entity_poly.pdbx_seq_one_letter_code
_entity_poly.pdbx_strand_id
1 'polypeptide(L)'
;MTCAPVVVMCPSGAGAAGDSPGGRAGRRLPARLSGPERSRLSTGTSSTSCPSSTTPGAPFVDDGVGFLHFSAASTDERWTLSEVSIDDPLSAPGRTLEDVYDNPQRDTLIYVFYNDEHPDNSTTGVKGHTKGVVAFDGDQGFWLIHSLETVAQQLLFNEPYLYATQLAPGLEAQYPLMARVIAGERRSEPPWFGVETLPSGDATFTSYAKARDFRRRPTWRNGATETQLPSNCSAVEPVLNVQNITATAAGGPLPFEFGTTKDHSKWAVS
;
A
#
# COMPACT_ATOMS: atom_id res chain seq x y z
N MET A 1 -10.98 -21.30 0.24
CA MET A 1 -9.79 -20.75 -0.44
C MET A 1 -10.10 -19.31 -0.77
N THR A 2 -9.49 -18.36 -0.08
CA THR A 2 -9.70 -16.92 -0.27
C THR A 2 -8.33 -16.29 -0.46
N CYS A 3 -7.96 -16.03 -1.72
CA CYS A 3 -6.78 -15.23 -2.03
C CYS A 3 -7.10 -13.76 -1.75
N ALA A 4 -6.16 -13.04 -1.13
CA ALA A 4 -6.28 -11.61 -0.91
C ALA A 4 -6.32 -10.87 -2.26
N PRO A 5 -7.20 -9.88 -2.44
CA PRO A 5 -7.28 -9.10 -3.67
C PRO A 5 -6.02 -8.24 -3.86
N VAL A 6 -5.47 -8.24 -5.07
CA VAL A 6 -4.42 -7.28 -5.47
C VAL A 6 -5.11 -5.99 -5.88
N VAL A 7 -4.85 -4.91 -5.16
CA VAL A 7 -5.42 -3.58 -5.42
C VAL A 7 -4.39 -2.70 -6.14
N VAL A 8 -4.76 -2.19 -7.31
CA VAL A 8 -4.00 -1.11 -7.99
C VAL A 8 -4.72 0.19 -7.71
N MET A 9 -4.03 1.08 -6.98
CA MET A 9 -4.54 2.37 -6.53
C MET A 9 -4.39 3.42 -7.63
N CYS A 10 -5.47 4.16 -7.91
CA CYS A 10 -5.39 5.51 -8.47
C CYS A 10 -5.46 6.49 -7.28
N PRO A 11 -4.41 7.24 -6.94
CA PRO A 11 -4.44 8.12 -5.78
C PRO A 11 -5.12 9.47 -6.07
N SER A 12 -6.09 9.87 -5.24
CA SER A 12 -6.58 11.25 -5.15
C SER A 12 -5.58 12.17 -4.45
N GLY A 13 -5.37 13.37 -4.99
CA GLY A 13 -4.99 14.53 -4.19
C GLY A 13 -6.15 14.95 -3.29
N ALA A 14 -5.87 15.41 -2.07
CA ALA A 14 -6.89 15.81 -1.10
C ALA A 14 -7.87 16.87 -1.69
N GLY A 15 -9.14 16.51 -1.85
CA GLY A 15 -10.17 17.47 -2.27
C GLY A 15 -11.59 16.92 -2.37
N ALA A 16 -12.48 17.48 -1.52
CA ALA A 16 -13.94 17.44 -1.53
C ALA A 16 -14.65 16.11 -1.21
N ALA A 17 -14.98 15.92 0.08
CA ALA A 17 -16.08 15.06 0.48
C ALA A 17 -17.40 15.62 -0.09
N GLY A 18 -17.94 14.95 -1.10
CA GLY A 18 -19.33 15.10 -1.52
C GLY A 18 -20.22 14.24 -0.62
N ASP A 19 -21.16 14.87 0.08
CA ASP A 19 -22.22 14.18 0.82
C ASP A 19 -23.04 13.31 -0.14
N SER A 20 -22.88 11.99 -0.05
CA SER A 20 -23.86 11.05 -0.60
C SER A 20 -24.94 10.77 0.46
N PRO A 21 -26.23 11.04 0.20
CA PRO A 21 -27.28 10.84 1.17
C PRO A 21 -27.72 9.37 1.17
N GLY A 22 -27.36 8.64 2.22
CA GLY A 22 -28.01 7.39 2.59
C GLY A 22 -27.06 6.21 2.85
N GLY A 23 -26.74 5.96 4.13
CA GLY A 23 -26.14 4.70 4.55
C GLY A 23 -25.36 4.75 5.86
N ARG A 24 -26.06 4.51 6.98
CA ARG A 24 -25.62 4.16 8.36
C ARG A 24 -24.42 4.89 8.99
N ALA A 25 -24.65 5.36 10.23
CA ALA A 25 -23.65 5.94 11.13
C ALA A 25 -22.31 5.17 11.14
N GLY A 26 -21.23 5.88 10.77
CA GLY A 26 -19.87 5.35 10.82
C GLY A 26 -19.51 4.89 12.22
N ARG A 27 -18.98 3.68 12.33
CA ARG A 27 -18.46 3.10 13.58
C ARG A 27 -17.19 3.87 13.98
N ARG A 28 -17.09 4.26 15.25
CA ARG A 28 -15.87 4.88 15.80
C ARG A 28 -14.78 3.81 15.91
N LEU A 29 -13.64 4.08 15.29
CA LEU A 29 -12.40 3.31 15.45
C LEU A 29 -11.96 3.31 16.93
N PRO A 30 -11.40 2.21 17.44
CA PRO A 30 -10.81 2.19 18.79
C PRO A 30 -9.66 3.19 18.90
N ALA A 31 -9.52 3.83 20.06
CA ALA A 31 -8.57 4.92 20.35
C ALA A 31 -7.11 4.62 19.93
N ARG A 32 -6.74 3.33 19.91
CA ARG A 32 -5.40 2.81 19.59
C ARG A 32 -5.09 2.77 18.08
N LEU A 33 -6.12 2.83 17.24
CA LEU A 33 -6.04 2.79 15.77
C LEU A 33 -6.61 4.05 15.12
N SER A 34 -7.30 4.90 15.89
CA SER A 34 -7.72 6.22 15.46
C SER A 34 -6.55 7.21 15.56
N GLY A 35 -6.18 7.81 14.43
CA GLY A 35 -5.47 9.10 14.43
C GLY A 35 -6.33 10.22 15.05
N PRO A 36 -5.76 11.40 15.33
CA PRO A 36 -6.51 12.50 15.96
C PRO A 36 -7.83 12.78 15.22
N GLU A 37 -8.91 12.95 15.99
CA GLU A 37 -10.26 13.29 15.48
C GLU A 37 -10.17 14.39 14.42
N ARG A 38 -10.97 14.25 13.35
CA ARG A 38 -11.05 15.16 12.18
C ARG A 38 -11.06 16.64 12.61
N SER A 39 -9.88 17.19 12.78
CA SER A 39 -9.64 18.62 12.83
C SER A 39 -9.78 19.10 11.40
N ARG A 40 -10.74 19.99 11.16
CA ARG A 40 -10.84 20.77 9.92
C ARG A 40 -9.52 21.50 9.72
N LEU A 41 -8.59 20.93 8.96
CA LEU A 41 -7.38 21.63 8.55
C LEU A 41 -7.67 22.45 7.30
N SER A 42 -7.40 23.75 7.45
CA SER A 42 -7.33 24.80 6.44
C SER A 42 -6.66 24.33 5.14
N THR A 43 -7.31 24.61 4.01
CA THR A 43 -6.86 24.37 2.65
C THR A 43 -5.55 25.11 2.34
N GLY A 44 -4.45 24.37 2.22
CA GLY A 44 -3.27 24.77 1.46
C GLY A 44 -3.36 24.19 0.05
N THR A 45 -3.34 25.04 -0.97
CA THR A 45 -3.55 24.68 -2.37
C THR A 45 -2.33 23.99 -2.98
N SER A 46 -2.40 22.68 -3.21
CA SER A 46 -1.69 21.99 -4.29
C SER A 46 -2.65 20.99 -4.97
N SER A 47 -3.47 21.52 -5.87
CA SER A 47 -4.48 20.76 -6.61
C SER A 47 -3.82 19.82 -7.64
N THR A 48 -3.70 18.54 -7.29
CA THR A 48 -3.60 17.47 -8.28
C THR A 48 -4.97 16.80 -8.33
N SER A 49 -5.90 17.40 -9.07
CA SER A 49 -7.20 16.78 -9.34
C SER A 49 -7.03 15.71 -10.43
N CYS A 50 -7.68 14.56 -10.25
CA CYS A 50 -7.91 13.64 -11.35
C CYS A 50 -8.71 14.37 -12.45
N PRO A 51 -8.49 14.04 -13.74
CA PRO A 51 -9.23 14.66 -14.82
C PRO A 51 -10.73 14.36 -14.64
N SER A 52 -11.50 15.40 -14.37
CA SER A 52 -12.95 15.34 -14.15
C SER A 52 -13.66 15.21 -15.50
N SER A 53 -14.02 13.99 -15.86
CA SER A 53 -15.03 13.74 -16.88
C SER A 53 -15.92 12.64 -16.34
N THR A 54 -17.10 13.03 -15.83
CA THR A 54 -18.10 12.12 -15.27
C THR A 54 -18.24 10.91 -16.16
N THR A 55 -17.60 9.80 -15.80
CA THR A 55 -17.62 8.65 -16.70
C THR A 55 -18.81 7.77 -16.33
N PRO A 56 -19.75 7.54 -17.27
CA PRO A 56 -20.72 6.47 -17.11
C PRO A 56 -20.01 5.14 -16.77
N GLY A 57 -20.31 4.58 -15.60
CA GLY A 57 -19.79 3.28 -15.15
C GLY A 57 -18.56 3.32 -14.23
N ALA A 58 -18.01 4.49 -13.90
CA ALA A 58 -16.83 4.60 -13.01
C ALA A 58 -16.92 5.76 -11.99
N PRO A 59 -17.96 5.79 -11.13
CA PRO A 59 -18.30 6.97 -10.32
C PRO A 59 -17.20 7.40 -9.34
N PHE A 60 -16.37 6.47 -8.86
CA PHE A 60 -15.33 6.77 -7.86
C PHE A 60 -14.00 7.22 -8.47
N VAL A 61 -13.82 7.09 -9.79
CA VAL A 61 -12.55 7.44 -10.46
C VAL A 61 -12.34 8.94 -10.50
N ASP A 62 -13.41 9.71 -10.76
CA ASP A 62 -13.36 11.18 -10.79
C ASP A 62 -13.00 11.78 -9.42
N ASP A 63 -13.46 11.13 -8.35
CA ASP A 63 -13.18 11.50 -6.95
C ASP A 63 -11.80 11.00 -6.47
N GLY A 64 -11.10 10.22 -7.30
CA GLY A 64 -9.80 9.62 -7.00
C GLY A 64 -9.81 8.58 -5.86
N VAL A 65 -10.98 8.04 -5.55
CA VAL A 65 -11.19 6.95 -4.57
C VAL A 65 -11.60 5.64 -5.24
N GLY A 66 -11.59 5.60 -6.58
CA GLY A 66 -11.78 4.41 -7.38
C GLY A 66 -10.51 3.55 -7.43
N PHE A 67 -10.69 2.23 -7.48
CA PHE A 67 -9.58 1.29 -7.58
C PHE A 67 -9.91 0.10 -8.48
N LEU A 68 -8.86 -0.46 -9.06
CA LEU A 68 -8.92 -1.72 -9.77
C LEU A 68 -8.47 -2.84 -8.86
N HIS A 69 -9.10 -3.99 -8.98
CA HIS A 69 -8.68 -5.17 -8.27
C HIS A 69 -8.58 -6.40 -9.17
N PHE A 70 -7.76 -7.33 -8.72
CA PHE A 70 -7.67 -8.68 -9.26
C PHE A 70 -7.92 -9.66 -8.12
N SER A 71 -8.80 -10.65 -8.32
CA SER A 71 -9.16 -11.62 -7.29
C SER A 71 -9.08 -13.04 -7.84
N ALA A 72 -8.96 -14.05 -6.97
CA ALA A 72 -9.02 -15.45 -7.41
C ALA A 72 -10.38 -15.84 -8.03
N ALA A 73 -11.43 -15.04 -7.81
CA ALA A 73 -12.72 -15.20 -8.46
C ALA A 73 -12.76 -14.58 -9.87
N SER A 74 -11.73 -13.83 -10.28
CA SER A 74 -11.62 -13.24 -11.60
C SER A 74 -11.34 -14.36 -12.62
N THR A 75 -12.39 -14.80 -13.33
CA THR A 75 -12.35 -15.96 -14.24
C THR A 75 -11.56 -15.73 -15.53
N ASP A 76 -11.17 -14.47 -15.78
CA ASP A 76 -10.77 -14.00 -17.10
C ASP A 76 -9.35 -13.44 -17.16
N GLU A 77 -8.59 -13.53 -16.05
CA GLU A 77 -7.30 -12.86 -15.88
C GLU A 77 -7.35 -11.35 -16.19
N ARG A 78 -8.47 -10.70 -15.87
CA ARG A 78 -8.70 -9.27 -16.13
C ARG A 78 -8.86 -8.47 -14.85
N TRP A 79 -8.39 -7.23 -14.91
CA TRP A 79 -8.72 -6.22 -13.91
C TRP A 79 -10.22 -6.00 -13.83
N THR A 80 -10.73 -5.81 -12.63
CA THR A 80 -12.13 -5.46 -12.37
C THR A 80 -12.17 -4.11 -11.67
N LEU A 81 -12.98 -3.20 -12.20
CA LEU A 81 -13.24 -1.92 -11.55
C LEU A 81 -14.16 -2.15 -10.36
N SER A 82 -13.78 -1.63 -9.19
CA SER A 82 -14.62 -1.74 -7.99
C SER A 82 -15.93 -0.99 -8.14
N GLU A 83 -17.03 -1.62 -7.73
CA GLU A 83 -18.37 -1.01 -7.65
C GLU A 83 -18.56 -0.17 -6.39
N VAL A 84 -17.55 -0.11 -5.51
CA VAL A 84 -17.53 0.69 -4.27
C VAL A 84 -16.24 1.50 -4.17
N SER A 85 -16.30 2.61 -3.43
CA SER A 85 -15.12 3.42 -3.08
C SER A 85 -14.10 2.61 -2.29
N ILE A 86 -12.81 2.96 -2.39
CA ILE A 86 -11.76 2.37 -1.55
C ILE A 86 -11.98 2.63 -0.05
N ASP A 87 -12.69 3.71 0.28
CA ASP A 87 -13.02 4.07 1.67
C ASP A 87 -14.25 3.33 2.20
N ASP A 88 -14.97 2.59 1.35
CA ASP A 88 -16.15 1.81 1.75
C ASP A 88 -15.71 0.61 2.62
N PRO A 89 -16.33 0.36 3.79
CA PRO A 89 -16.01 -0.80 4.61
C PRO A 89 -16.26 -2.15 3.90
N LEU A 90 -17.13 -2.18 2.88
CA LEU A 90 -17.40 -3.35 2.06
C LEU A 90 -16.40 -3.52 0.91
N SER A 91 -15.47 -2.57 0.72
CA SER A 91 -14.38 -2.67 -0.24
C SER A 91 -13.42 -3.81 0.12
N ALA A 92 -12.60 -4.22 -0.84
CA ALA A 92 -11.56 -5.22 -0.62
C ALA A 92 -10.61 -4.86 0.56
N PRO A 93 -10.04 -3.64 0.62
CA PRO A 93 -9.28 -3.20 1.80
C PRO A 93 -10.12 -3.16 3.08
N GLY A 94 -11.34 -2.61 3.02
CA GLY A 94 -12.23 -2.49 4.18
C GLY A 94 -12.49 -3.85 4.85
N ARG A 95 -12.87 -4.86 4.07
CA ARG A 95 -13.10 -6.22 4.55
C ARG A 95 -11.83 -6.91 5.03
N THR A 96 -10.70 -6.65 4.38
CA THR A 96 -9.41 -7.25 4.78
C THR A 96 -8.97 -6.74 6.15
N LEU A 97 -9.18 -5.46 6.43
CA LEU A 97 -8.75 -4.81 7.66
C LEU A 97 -9.79 -4.87 8.79
N GLU A 98 -11.03 -5.26 8.49
CA GLU A 98 -12.17 -5.25 9.42
C GLU A 98 -11.82 -5.91 10.76
N ASP A 99 -11.31 -7.14 10.75
CA ASP A 99 -11.04 -7.87 11.99
C ASP A 99 -9.96 -7.22 12.86
N VAL A 100 -8.93 -6.63 12.24
CA VAL A 100 -7.86 -5.93 12.98
C VAL A 100 -8.38 -4.65 13.62
N TYR A 101 -9.31 -3.95 12.95
CA TYR A 101 -9.93 -2.74 13.49
C TYR A 101 -11.00 -3.01 14.54
N ASP A 102 -11.81 -4.06 14.36
CA ASP A 102 -12.92 -4.37 15.25
C ASP A 102 -12.47 -5.16 16.50
N ASN A 103 -11.45 -6.02 16.35
CA ASN A 103 -10.97 -6.89 17.43
C ASN A 103 -9.47 -6.72 17.70
N PRO A 104 -8.95 -5.49 17.89
CA PRO A 104 -7.51 -5.29 18.00
C PRO A 104 -6.92 -5.98 19.22
N GLN A 105 -7.68 -6.21 20.30
CA GLN A 105 -7.17 -6.73 21.58
C GLN A 105 -7.05 -8.26 21.66
N ARG A 106 -7.22 -9.00 20.55
CA ARG A 106 -7.10 -10.46 20.57
C ARG A 106 -5.69 -10.90 20.97
N ASP A 107 -5.59 -11.81 21.92
CA ASP A 107 -4.31 -12.28 22.48
C ASP A 107 -3.38 -12.96 21.47
N THR A 108 -3.92 -13.50 20.36
CA THR A 108 -3.10 -14.12 19.32
C THR A 108 -2.78 -13.18 18.17
N LEU A 109 -3.40 -11.99 18.12
CA LEU A 109 -3.26 -11.05 17.03
C LEU A 109 -1.98 -10.21 17.20
N ILE A 110 -1.12 -10.31 16.19
CA ILE A 110 0.06 -9.48 15.97
C ILE A 110 -0.25 -8.55 14.81
N TYR A 111 0.00 -7.26 14.97
CA TYR A 111 -0.08 -6.33 13.85
C TYR A 111 0.95 -5.21 13.94
N VAL A 112 1.34 -4.71 12.77
CA VAL A 112 2.21 -3.54 12.63
C VAL A 112 1.68 -2.70 11.48
N PHE A 113 1.22 -1.49 11.78
CA PHE A 113 0.89 -0.49 10.79
C PHE A 113 2.02 0.53 10.67
N TYR A 114 2.33 0.90 9.44
CA TYR A 114 3.40 1.84 9.15
C TYR A 114 3.09 2.73 7.96
N ASN A 115 3.60 3.96 8.02
CA ASN A 115 3.39 4.98 7.00
C ASN A 115 4.45 6.08 7.16
N ASP A 116 5.15 6.46 6.08
CA ASP A 116 6.09 7.58 6.09
C ASP A 116 5.41 8.95 6.24
N GLU A 117 4.10 9.01 5.98
CA GLU A 117 3.20 10.11 6.33
C GLU A 117 2.24 9.63 7.42
N HIS A 118 2.63 9.82 8.68
CA HIS A 118 1.92 9.28 9.83
C HIS A 118 0.48 9.86 9.92
N PRO A 119 -0.50 9.11 10.45
CA PRO A 119 -1.89 9.59 10.57
C PRO A 119 -2.10 10.87 11.39
N ASP A 120 -1.11 11.32 12.16
CA ASP A 120 -1.10 12.60 12.88
C ASP A 120 -0.42 13.74 12.09
N ASN A 121 -0.18 13.51 10.79
CA ASN A 121 0.55 14.36 9.86
C ASN A 121 2.05 14.56 10.17
N SER A 122 2.63 13.76 11.08
CA SER A 122 4.08 13.76 11.26
C SER A 122 4.79 12.99 10.14
N THR A 123 5.99 13.44 9.79
CA THR A 123 6.85 12.80 8.79
C THR A 123 8.26 12.68 9.35
N THR A 124 9.06 11.79 8.77
CA THR A 124 10.43 11.56 9.19
C THR A 124 11.34 11.40 7.98
N GLY A 125 12.44 12.17 7.97
CA GLY A 125 13.45 12.07 6.92
C GLY A 125 14.46 10.95 7.14
N VAL A 126 14.32 10.15 8.21
CA VAL A 126 15.29 9.12 8.59
C VAL A 126 14.77 7.69 8.51
N LYS A 127 13.45 7.49 8.42
CA LYS A 127 12.81 6.18 8.25
C LYS A 127 12.49 5.91 6.77
N GLY A 128 12.18 4.67 6.43
CA GLY A 128 11.86 4.28 5.06
C GLY A 128 10.57 4.92 4.54
N HIS A 129 10.58 5.32 3.27
CA HIS A 129 9.40 5.80 2.52
C HIS A 129 8.49 4.64 2.12
N THR A 130 7.81 4.06 3.10
CA THR A 130 6.97 2.88 2.91
C THR A 130 5.68 3.00 3.73
N LYS A 131 4.61 2.40 3.21
CA LYS A 131 3.26 2.40 3.77
C LYS A 131 2.69 0.98 3.71
N GLY A 132 1.99 0.55 4.75
CA GLY A 132 1.36 -0.77 4.78
C GLY A 132 0.98 -1.26 6.16
N VAL A 133 0.55 -2.50 6.21
CA VAL A 133 0.09 -3.19 7.42
C VAL A 133 0.48 -4.65 7.35
N VAL A 134 1.00 -5.17 8.46
CA VAL A 134 1.17 -6.59 8.74
C VAL A 134 0.11 -6.98 9.75
N ALA A 135 -0.60 -8.09 9.53
CA ALA A 135 -1.45 -8.67 10.55
C ALA A 135 -1.41 -10.20 10.49
N PHE A 136 -1.28 -10.84 11.66
CA PHE A 136 -1.17 -12.29 11.79
C PHE A 136 -1.74 -12.75 13.12
N ASP A 137 -2.47 -13.86 13.16
CA ASP A 137 -3.16 -14.32 14.36
C ASP A 137 -2.70 -15.69 14.91
N GLY A 138 -1.61 -16.24 14.35
CA GLY A 138 -1.09 -17.56 14.70
C GLY A 138 -1.26 -18.58 13.56
N ASP A 139 -2.38 -18.51 12.84
CA ASP A 139 -2.74 -19.44 11.78
C ASP A 139 -2.93 -18.74 10.43
N GLN A 140 -3.47 -17.53 10.46
CA GLN A 140 -3.83 -16.73 9.29
C GLN A 140 -3.34 -15.29 9.44
N GLY A 141 -3.29 -14.58 8.33
CA GLY A 141 -2.87 -13.19 8.33
C GLY A 141 -3.04 -12.56 6.97
N PHE A 142 -2.79 -11.27 6.89
CA PHE A 142 -2.58 -10.60 5.62
C PHE A 142 -1.30 -9.80 5.71
N TRP A 143 -0.69 -9.63 4.54
CA TRP A 143 0.72 -9.29 4.35
C TRP A 143 1.70 -10.47 4.23
N LEU A 144 1.18 -11.64 3.78
CA LEU A 144 1.85 -12.93 3.51
C LEU A 144 1.76 -13.91 4.69
N ILE A 145 0.99 -14.97 4.47
CA ILE A 145 0.69 -16.04 5.43
C ILE A 145 1.81 -17.08 5.32
N HIS A 146 2.37 -17.51 6.46
CA HIS A 146 3.42 -18.54 6.64
C HIS A 146 4.87 -18.06 6.88
N SER A 147 5.18 -16.76 6.95
CA SER A 147 6.58 -16.33 7.17
C SER A 147 6.72 -15.00 7.90
N LEU A 148 6.03 -14.82 9.04
CA LEU A 148 6.05 -13.56 9.81
C LEU A 148 7.48 -13.08 10.14
N GLU A 149 8.40 -13.99 10.48
CA GLU A 149 9.79 -13.63 10.76
C GLU A 149 10.58 -13.22 9.51
N THR A 150 10.35 -13.87 8.36
CA THR A 150 10.96 -13.46 7.07
C THR A 150 10.46 -12.08 6.66
N VAL A 151 9.18 -11.83 6.89
CA VAL A 151 8.53 -10.54 6.69
C VAL A 151 9.11 -9.48 7.64
N ALA A 152 9.30 -9.81 8.92
CA ALA A 152 9.96 -8.92 9.89
C ALA A 152 11.41 -8.63 9.49
N GLN A 153 12.12 -9.60 8.93
CA GLN A 153 13.47 -9.40 8.40
C GLN A 153 13.48 -8.35 7.27
N GLN A 154 12.51 -8.37 6.36
CA GLN A 154 12.36 -7.34 5.31
C GLN A 154 12.07 -5.96 5.93
N LEU A 155 11.20 -5.90 6.95
CA LEU A 155 10.92 -4.66 7.66
C LEU A 155 12.13 -4.08 8.40
N LEU A 156 13.01 -4.91 8.96
CA LEU A 156 14.27 -4.45 9.56
C LEU A 156 15.20 -3.78 8.55
N PHE A 157 15.17 -4.20 7.28
CA PHE A 157 15.85 -3.46 6.22
C PHE A 157 15.13 -2.14 5.93
N ASN A 158 13.81 -2.16 5.78
CA ASN A 158 13.08 -0.95 5.38
C ASN A 158 13.08 0.14 6.45
N GLU A 159 13.20 -0.22 7.73
CA GLU A 159 13.10 0.69 8.88
C GLU A 159 11.85 1.60 8.76
N PRO A 160 10.65 1.02 8.65
CA PRO A 160 9.41 1.77 8.44
C PRO A 160 9.08 2.69 9.63
N TYR A 161 8.27 3.72 9.40
CA TYR A 161 7.72 4.55 10.47
C TYR A 161 6.42 3.95 11.00
N LEU A 162 6.49 3.31 12.17
CA LEU A 162 5.36 2.61 12.79
C LEU A 162 4.43 3.59 13.51
N TYR A 163 3.11 3.40 13.36
CA TYR A 163 2.10 4.22 14.04
C TYR A 163 1.14 3.44 14.93
N ALA A 164 0.96 2.14 14.68
CA ALA A 164 0.20 1.27 15.55
C ALA A 164 0.81 -0.12 15.56
N THR A 165 1.03 -0.68 16.75
CA THR A 165 1.64 -2.00 16.92
C THR A 165 0.95 -2.81 18.01
N GLN A 166 0.99 -4.12 17.83
CA GLN A 166 0.63 -5.09 18.84
C GLN A 166 1.47 -6.35 18.67
N LEU A 167 2.02 -6.80 19.79
CA LEU A 167 2.64 -8.11 19.95
C LEU A 167 2.23 -8.60 21.33
N ALA A 168 1.53 -9.72 21.40
CA ALA A 168 1.01 -10.21 22.66
C ALA A 168 2.15 -10.69 23.57
N PRO A 169 2.04 -10.50 24.91
CA PRO A 169 3.02 -10.99 25.85
C PRO A 169 3.26 -12.50 25.67
N GLY A 170 4.52 -12.90 25.57
CA GLY A 170 4.92 -14.30 25.34
C GLY A 170 5.15 -14.68 23.88
N LEU A 171 4.62 -13.90 22.91
CA LEU A 171 4.90 -14.11 21.49
C LEU A 171 6.26 -13.52 21.06
N GLU A 172 6.87 -12.66 21.86
CA GLU A 172 8.21 -12.09 21.60
C GLU A 172 9.29 -13.15 21.42
N ALA A 173 9.24 -14.22 22.22
CA ALA A 173 10.20 -15.32 22.12
C ALA A 173 10.00 -16.14 20.84
N GLN A 174 8.76 -16.18 20.33
CA GLN A 174 8.39 -16.89 19.10
C GLN A 174 8.68 -16.06 17.86
N TYR A 175 8.54 -14.73 17.95
CA TYR A 175 8.72 -13.79 16.85
C TYR A 175 9.76 -12.71 17.19
N PRO A 176 11.03 -13.10 17.38
CA PRO A 176 12.07 -12.19 17.85
C PRO A 176 12.40 -11.07 16.86
N LEU A 177 12.37 -11.32 15.55
CA LEU A 177 12.61 -10.25 14.57
C LEU A 177 11.46 -9.25 14.56
N MET A 178 10.21 -9.71 14.70
CA MET A 178 9.08 -8.78 14.81
C MET A 178 9.16 -7.93 16.08
N ALA A 179 9.56 -8.51 17.21
CA ALA A 179 9.80 -7.75 18.44
C ALA A 179 10.84 -6.63 18.22
N ARG A 180 11.92 -6.92 17.48
CA ARG A 180 12.94 -5.93 17.11
C ARG A 180 12.41 -4.83 16.20
N VAL A 181 11.56 -5.18 15.21
CA VAL A 181 10.87 -4.20 14.36
C VAL A 181 10.03 -3.25 15.21
N ILE A 182 9.23 -3.78 16.14
CA ILE A 182 8.37 -3.00 17.03
C ILE A 182 9.19 -2.12 17.97
N ALA A 183 10.33 -2.61 18.46
CA ALA A 183 11.29 -1.83 19.25
C ALA A 183 12.00 -0.73 18.43
N GLY A 184 11.77 -0.68 17.11
CA GLY A 184 12.37 0.31 16.21
C GLY A 184 13.85 0.08 15.98
N GLU A 185 14.34 -1.15 16.20
CA GLU A 185 15.74 -1.50 15.99
C GLU A 185 16.16 -1.29 14.55
N ARG A 186 17.45 -0.99 14.39
CA ARG A 186 18.08 -0.77 13.10
C ARG A 186 19.18 -1.78 12.87
N ARG A 187 19.32 -2.18 11.60
CA ARG A 187 20.50 -2.89 11.13
C ARG A 187 21.72 -1.97 11.13
N SER A 188 22.76 -2.36 11.86
CA SER A 188 24.02 -1.61 11.97
C SER A 188 25.16 -2.16 11.11
N GLU A 189 24.97 -3.33 10.50
CA GLU A 189 26.01 -4.06 9.76
C GLU A 189 25.50 -4.57 8.40
N PRO A 190 26.37 -4.68 7.38
CA PRO A 190 26.00 -5.22 6.07
C PRO A 190 25.55 -6.69 6.14
N PRO A 191 24.90 -7.23 5.09
CA PRO A 191 24.46 -6.55 3.87
C PRO A 191 23.37 -5.50 4.10
N TRP A 192 23.34 -4.47 3.24
CA TRP A 192 22.35 -3.38 3.29
C TRP A 192 21.09 -3.66 2.48
N PHE A 193 20.87 -4.90 2.06
CA PHE A 193 19.69 -5.32 1.33
C PHE A 193 19.35 -6.76 1.67
N GLY A 194 18.08 -7.12 1.46
CA GLY A 194 17.56 -8.47 1.61
C GLY A 194 16.76 -8.85 0.38
N VAL A 195 16.83 -10.13 0.00
CA VAL A 195 15.99 -10.73 -1.01
C VAL A 195 15.42 -12.00 -0.42
N GLU A 196 14.10 -12.09 -0.35
CA GLU A 196 13.40 -13.21 0.28
C GLU A 196 12.29 -13.73 -0.63
N THR A 197 12.03 -15.04 -0.60
CA THR A 197 10.88 -15.63 -1.29
C THR A 197 9.77 -15.87 -0.28
N LEU A 198 8.59 -15.34 -0.57
CA LEU A 198 7.45 -15.34 0.33
C LEU A 198 6.29 -16.11 -0.33
N PRO A 199 5.81 -17.21 0.29
CA PRO A 199 4.66 -17.93 -0.22
C PRO A 199 3.35 -17.20 0.10
N SER A 200 2.34 -17.36 -0.77
CA SER A 200 0.97 -16.92 -0.52
C SER A 200 -0.01 -17.81 -1.28
N GLY A 201 -0.68 -18.71 -0.57
CA GLY A 201 -1.43 -19.79 -1.21
C GLY A 201 -0.51 -20.61 -2.12
N ASP A 202 -0.93 -20.83 -3.36
CA ASP A 202 -0.16 -21.57 -4.37
C ASP A 202 0.86 -20.71 -5.14
N ALA A 203 0.92 -19.41 -4.85
CA ALA A 203 1.84 -18.46 -5.49
C ALA A 203 3.06 -18.16 -4.60
N THR A 204 4.16 -17.75 -5.23
CA THR A 204 5.37 -17.27 -4.55
C THR A 204 5.75 -15.89 -5.06
N PHE A 205 6.25 -15.06 -4.15
CA PHE A 205 6.63 -13.67 -4.42
C PHE A 205 8.07 -13.46 -3.99
N THR A 206 8.85 -12.75 -4.80
CA THR A 206 10.19 -12.32 -4.39
C THR A 206 10.10 -10.92 -3.78
N SER A 207 10.40 -10.80 -2.50
CA SER A 207 10.54 -9.52 -1.81
C SER A 207 11.96 -9.01 -1.92
N TYR A 208 12.09 -7.74 -2.27
CA TYR A 208 13.35 -7.01 -2.29
C TYR A 208 13.28 -5.86 -1.29
N ALA A 209 14.17 -5.84 -0.30
CA ALA A 209 14.26 -4.77 0.68
C ALA A 209 15.65 -4.13 0.68
N LYS A 210 15.68 -2.81 0.89
CA LYS A 210 16.92 -2.04 1.03
C LYS A 210 16.93 -1.35 2.39
N ALA A 211 18.11 -1.31 3.00
CA ALA A 211 18.42 -0.48 4.15
C ALA A 211 18.91 0.90 3.73
N ARG A 212 18.92 1.82 4.69
CA ARG A 212 19.35 3.20 4.49
C ARG A 212 20.76 3.32 3.88
N ASP A 213 21.66 2.42 4.27
CA ASP A 213 23.05 2.43 3.81
C ASP A 213 23.26 1.69 2.47
N PHE A 214 22.17 1.24 1.82
CA PHE A 214 22.23 0.65 0.49
C PHE A 214 22.62 1.69 -0.56
N ARG A 215 23.84 1.59 -1.07
CA ARG A 215 24.39 2.51 -2.09
C ARG A 215 24.50 1.82 -3.45
N ARG A 216 23.43 1.90 -4.24
CA ARG A 216 23.45 1.64 -5.70
C ARG A 216 22.68 2.75 -6.41
N ARG A 217 23.18 3.20 -7.57
CA ARG A 217 22.55 4.28 -8.35
C ARG A 217 21.20 3.80 -8.88
N PRO A 218 20.07 4.47 -8.58
CA PRO A 218 18.80 4.13 -9.21
C PRO A 218 18.83 4.54 -10.68
N THR A 219 18.28 3.68 -11.55
CA THR A 219 18.05 3.94 -12.99
C THR A 219 16.72 4.66 -13.25
N TRP A 220 16.07 5.15 -12.19
CA TRP A 220 14.74 5.77 -12.22
C TRP A 220 14.80 7.29 -12.40
N ARG A 221 13.74 7.85 -13.02
CA ARG A 221 13.54 9.27 -13.33
C ARG A 221 13.44 10.14 -12.05
N ASN A 222 14.56 10.43 -11.40
CA ASN A 222 14.60 11.47 -10.38
C ASN A 222 15.06 12.80 -11.00
N GLY A 223 14.09 13.58 -11.48
CA GLY A 223 14.21 15.04 -11.49
C GLY A 223 13.32 15.78 -12.49
N ALA A 224 13.28 17.11 -12.31
CA ALA A 224 12.64 18.05 -13.21
C ALA A 224 13.15 17.85 -14.64
N THR A 225 12.36 18.25 -15.64
CA THR A 225 12.44 17.96 -17.09
C THR A 225 13.83 17.88 -17.73
N GLU A 226 14.86 18.48 -17.16
CA GLU A 226 16.26 18.46 -17.62
C GLU A 226 17.08 17.23 -17.18
N THR A 227 16.54 16.32 -16.37
CA THR A 227 17.27 15.14 -15.83
C THR A 227 16.59 13.79 -16.12
N GLN A 228 15.61 13.77 -17.03
CA GLN A 228 14.90 12.53 -17.38
C GLN A 228 15.83 11.58 -18.14
N LEU A 229 16.06 10.40 -17.57
CA LEU A 229 16.79 9.33 -18.25
C LEU A 229 16.01 8.91 -19.50
N PRO A 230 16.61 8.94 -20.70
CA PRO A 230 15.95 8.48 -21.91
C PRO A 230 15.76 6.97 -21.86
N SER A 231 14.80 6.47 -22.64
CA SER A 231 14.66 5.04 -22.85
C SER A 231 15.94 4.48 -23.46
N ASN A 232 16.36 3.31 -23.00
CA ASN A 232 17.53 2.63 -23.53
C ASN A 232 17.07 1.42 -24.35
N CYS A 233 16.95 1.63 -25.67
CA CYS A 233 16.54 0.58 -26.61
C CYS A 233 17.73 -0.21 -27.17
N SER A 234 18.97 0.13 -26.79
CA SER A 234 20.20 -0.45 -27.34
C SER A 234 20.83 -1.50 -26.42
N ALA A 235 20.29 -1.69 -25.21
CA ALA A 235 20.68 -2.77 -24.32
C ALA A 235 20.04 -4.10 -24.78
N VAL A 236 20.62 -5.22 -24.34
CA VAL A 236 20.04 -6.56 -24.55
C VAL A 236 18.62 -6.62 -23.98
N GLU A 237 18.42 -6.03 -22.80
CA GLU A 237 17.11 -5.80 -22.20
C GLU A 237 16.73 -4.33 -22.34
N PRO A 238 15.78 -3.97 -23.23
CA PRO A 238 15.42 -2.58 -23.46
C PRO A 238 14.68 -2.02 -22.24
N VAL A 239 15.08 -0.83 -21.80
CA VAL A 239 14.43 -0.11 -20.70
C VAL A 239 13.61 1.04 -21.27
N LEU A 240 12.29 0.88 -21.25
CA LEU A 240 11.35 1.86 -21.81
C LEU A 240 10.73 2.71 -20.70
N ASN A 241 10.49 3.98 -21.01
CA ASN A 241 9.79 4.88 -20.10
C ASN A 241 8.28 4.76 -20.33
N VAL A 242 7.51 4.65 -19.24
CA VAL A 242 6.05 4.78 -19.30
C VAL A 242 5.68 6.25 -19.49
N GLN A 243 4.77 6.53 -20.43
CA GLN A 243 4.30 7.89 -20.69
C GLN A 243 2.89 8.10 -20.15
N ASN A 244 1.96 7.25 -20.55
CA ASN A 244 0.57 7.26 -20.11
C ASN A 244 0.19 5.88 -19.58
N ILE A 245 -0.76 5.86 -18.66
CA ILE A 245 -1.36 4.66 -18.10
C ILE A 245 -2.83 4.63 -18.52
N THR A 246 -3.22 3.51 -19.12
CA THR A 246 -4.59 3.15 -19.42
C THR A 246 -4.88 1.78 -18.83
N ALA A 247 -6.15 1.45 -18.63
CA ALA A 247 -6.56 0.15 -18.12
C ALA A 247 -7.74 -0.40 -18.92
N THR A 248 -7.84 -1.72 -18.94
CA THR A 248 -8.96 -2.45 -19.56
C THR A 248 -9.53 -3.40 -18.51
N ALA A 249 -10.84 -3.36 -18.32
CA ALA A 249 -11.56 -4.29 -17.46
C ALA A 249 -12.42 -5.26 -18.28
N ALA A 250 -13.12 -6.19 -17.63
CA ALA A 250 -14.01 -7.14 -18.29
C ALA A 250 -15.07 -6.48 -19.21
N GLY A 251 -15.46 -5.23 -18.92
CA GLY A 251 -16.38 -4.43 -19.73
C GLY A 251 -15.73 -3.62 -20.88
N GLY A 252 -14.43 -3.76 -21.10
CA GLY A 252 -13.68 -3.01 -22.11
C GLY A 252 -12.73 -1.95 -21.52
N PRO A 253 -12.20 -1.04 -22.36
CA PRO A 253 -11.31 0.02 -21.92
C PRO A 253 -11.98 0.88 -20.85
N LEU A 254 -11.23 1.16 -19.79
CA LEU A 254 -11.67 2.09 -18.77
C LEU A 254 -11.50 3.52 -19.28
N PRO A 255 -12.37 4.43 -18.83
CA PRO A 255 -12.47 5.79 -19.36
C PRO A 255 -11.34 6.74 -18.92
N PHE A 256 -10.40 6.25 -18.13
CA PHE A 256 -9.34 7.08 -17.59
C PHE A 256 -8.04 6.87 -18.37
N GLU A 257 -7.37 7.99 -18.61
CA GLU A 257 -6.01 8.04 -19.08
C GLU A 257 -5.28 9.11 -18.26
N PHE A 258 -4.13 8.77 -17.70
CA PHE A 258 -3.29 9.75 -17.03
C PHE A 258 -1.82 9.55 -17.36
N GLY A 259 -1.11 10.67 -17.46
CA GLY A 259 0.33 10.67 -17.66
C GLY A 259 1.06 10.16 -16.43
N THR A 260 2.25 9.58 -16.62
CA THR A 260 3.14 9.08 -15.56
C THR A 260 3.47 10.14 -14.49
N THR A 261 3.37 11.43 -14.80
CA THR A 261 3.55 12.53 -13.84
C THR A 261 2.42 12.63 -12.80
N LYS A 262 1.32 11.93 -13.03
CA LYS A 262 0.20 11.76 -12.11
C LYS A 262 0.21 10.38 -11.44
N ASP A 263 1.19 9.54 -11.78
CA ASP A 263 1.37 8.23 -11.15
C ASP A 263 2.44 8.30 -10.06
N HIS A 264 2.20 7.61 -8.95
CA HIS A 264 3.21 7.49 -7.89
C HIS A 264 4.43 6.68 -8.34
N SER A 265 4.32 5.94 -9.45
CA SER A 265 5.43 5.31 -10.15
C SER A 265 6.23 4.39 -9.21
N LYS A 266 5.53 3.48 -8.54
CA LYS A 266 6.14 2.48 -7.63
C LYS A 266 6.03 1.04 -8.15
N TRP A 267 5.91 0.89 -9.47
CA TRP A 267 5.75 -0.39 -10.15
C TRP A 267 6.59 -0.45 -11.44
N ALA A 268 6.96 -1.66 -11.85
CA ALA A 268 7.64 -1.94 -13.12
C ALA A 268 7.31 -3.37 -13.55
N VAL A 269 7.47 -3.66 -14.84
CA VAL A 269 7.29 -4.99 -15.44
C VAL A 269 8.54 -5.36 -16.24
N SER A 270 8.89 -6.64 -16.25
CA SER A 270 10.06 -7.21 -16.96
C SER A 270 9.64 -8.45 -17.73
#